data_AF-A0A6P6T289-F1
#
_entry.id   AF-A0A6P6T289-F1
#
_cell.length_a   1.000
_cell.length_b   1.000
_cell.length_c   1.000
_cell.angle_alpha   90.00
_cell.angle_beta   90.00
_cell.angle_gamma   90.00
#
_symmetry.space_group_name_H-M   'P 1'
#
loop_
_entity.id
_entity.type
_entity.pdbx_description
1 polymer ?
#
loop_
_entity_poly.entity_id
_entity_poly.type
_entity_poly.pdbx_seq_one_letter_code
_entity_poly.pdbx_strand_id
1 'polypeptide(L)'
;MQVIALYVSGEPNAILTPEHQKEIIRYVYNHQNEDGGWGLHIEGHSIVFSSILNYVTLRLLGEGPEDGEEKATARARKWILDRGGAVAISSRGKFFLSLLGVYEWEGCNPIPPEIWLLPKSFPIHPGRLMSYFRLTYMPMSYLYAKNFVGTISGLVKSLRQELYVMPYQEIDWNKARNTCAMEDLFHPFPWVQDMIWGFLYYLAKPILTRWPFSILREKALRKAMERVHYEDKSTSYDNLFLCCSDLLQVIRLIACWVEDPNSEAYKRRLARIPDFFWVAEDGLKLQLLGSQTWDVALSIQAILSSDLAEEYGPTLKKAHDYLKASQLQDDPPGNFHEMYRHISKGGWTFATQDHRWQVLDCTAEALRVVLSFAQMPPELVGERIETELHYFVPAIFFHSEFNIEKKRGVLTLGTRAIISLVDGSRTEKHKIGGTFGRQWRLQTTGPTWCYKGIACPLLIRRLEYEGQ
;
A
#
# COMPACT_ATOMS: atom_id res chain seq x y z
N MET A 1 8.17 -3.77 10.37
CA MET A 1 8.35 -2.36 9.94
C MET A 1 7.70 -1.36 10.89
N GLN A 2 6.40 -1.50 11.23
CA GLN A 2 5.76 -0.63 12.22
C GLN A 2 6.46 -0.63 13.59
N VAL A 3 6.86 -1.80 14.09
CA VAL A 3 7.62 -1.92 15.35
C VAL A 3 8.94 -1.13 15.29
N ILE A 4 9.64 -1.13 14.15
CA ILE A 4 10.85 -0.33 13.95
C ILE A 4 10.52 1.16 14.05
N ALA A 5 9.43 1.61 13.43
CA ALA A 5 8.99 3.00 13.46
C ALA A 5 8.74 3.51 14.87
N LEU A 6 7.95 2.74 15.62
CA LEU A 6 7.58 3.01 17.00
C LEU A 6 8.78 2.97 17.94
N TYR A 7 9.72 2.06 17.70
CA TYR A 7 10.98 2.01 18.42
C TYR A 7 11.84 3.26 18.17
N VAL A 8 11.94 3.69 16.91
CA VAL A 8 12.71 4.86 16.50
C VAL A 8 12.09 6.17 16.98
N SER A 9 10.75 6.25 17.08
CA SER A 9 10.06 7.39 17.68
C SER A 9 10.06 7.36 19.22
N GLY A 10 10.71 6.38 19.85
CA GLY A 10 10.94 6.36 21.31
C GLY A 10 9.72 5.97 22.15
N GLU A 11 8.60 5.56 21.54
CA GLU A 11 7.34 5.26 22.22
C GLU A 11 6.71 3.92 21.80
N PRO A 12 7.45 2.79 21.75
CA PRO A 12 6.87 1.51 21.35
C PRO A 12 5.72 1.06 22.26
N ASN A 13 5.86 1.30 23.57
CA ASN A 13 4.88 0.89 24.57
C ASN A 13 3.68 1.85 24.68
N ALA A 14 3.72 3.03 24.03
CA ALA A 14 2.58 3.94 24.06
C ALA A 14 1.39 3.41 23.24
N ILE A 15 1.67 2.59 22.23
CA ILE A 15 0.67 2.04 21.30
C ILE A 15 0.60 0.50 21.38
N LEU A 16 1.75 -0.17 21.48
CA LEU A 16 1.80 -1.62 21.62
C LEU A 16 1.73 -1.99 23.11
N THR A 17 0.54 -2.30 23.60
CA THR A 17 0.37 -2.87 24.93
C THR A 17 1.09 -4.22 25.03
N PRO A 18 1.40 -4.71 26.25
CA PRO A 18 2.02 -6.03 26.41
C PRO A 18 1.25 -7.17 25.72
N GLU A 19 -0.08 -7.07 25.64
CA GLU A 19 -0.95 -8.02 24.95
C GLU A 19 -0.78 -7.92 23.43
N HIS A 20 -0.72 -6.71 22.87
CA HIS A 20 -0.41 -6.52 21.44
C HIS A 20 0.96 -7.11 21.10
N GLN A 21 1.98 -6.88 21.95
CA GLN A 21 3.33 -7.41 21.71
C GLN A 21 3.34 -8.94 21.71
N LYS A 22 2.66 -9.58 22.68
CA LYS A 22 2.53 -11.04 22.73
C LYS A 22 1.85 -11.62 21.49
N GLU A 23 0.74 -11.02 21.05
CA GLU A 23 0.01 -11.51 19.89
C GLU A 23 0.77 -11.26 18.56
N ILE A 24 1.58 -10.20 18.47
CA ILE A 24 2.49 -9.99 17.33
C ILE A 24 3.59 -11.06 17.32
N ILE A 25 4.22 -11.34 18.47
CA ILE A 25 5.23 -12.39 18.59
C ILE A 25 4.65 -13.74 18.17
N ARG A 26 3.44 -14.06 18.66
CA ARG A 26 2.70 -15.27 18.29
C ARG A 26 2.47 -15.36 16.78
N TYR A 27 2.02 -14.27 16.14
CA TYR A 27 1.85 -14.22 14.70
C TYR A 27 3.14 -14.47 13.93
N VAL A 28 4.24 -13.84 14.36
CA VAL A 28 5.55 -14.03 13.70
C VAL A 28 6.03 -15.47 13.83
N TYR A 29 5.88 -16.10 15.00
CA TYR A 29 6.29 -17.50 15.18
C TYR A 29 5.40 -18.49 14.40
N ASN A 30 4.09 -18.29 14.37
CA ASN A 30 3.15 -19.17 13.65
C ASN A 30 3.44 -19.23 12.14
N HIS A 31 3.99 -18.16 11.56
CA HIS A 31 4.29 -18.06 10.13
C HIS A 31 5.78 -18.19 9.81
N GLN A 32 6.60 -18.67 10.75
CA GLN A 32 7.97 -19.07 10.43
C GLN A 32 7.93 -20.35 9.60
N ASN A 33 8.60 -20.34 8.44
CA ASN A 33 8.74 -21.53 7.61
C ASN A 33 9.64 -22.58 8.28
N GLU A 34 9.51 -23.85 7.88
CA GLU A 34 10.30 -24.96 8.42
C GLU A 34 11.82 -24.75 8.29
N ASP A 35 12.26 -23.98 7.29
CA ASP A 35 13.67 -23.64 7.09
C ASP A 35 14.19 -22.56 8.06
N GLY A 36 13.31 -21.95 8.86
CA GLY A 36 13.61 -20.90 9.83
C GLY A 36 13.44 -19.48 9.31
N GLY A 37 13.15 -19.30 8.03
CA GLY A 37 12.91 -17.97 7.43
C GLY A 37 11.43 -17.58 7.34
N TRP A 38 11.17 -16.45 6.68
CA TRP A 38 9.82 -15.96 6.38
C TRP A 38 9.72 -15.49 4.94
N GLY A 39 8.57 -15.73 4.31
CA GLY A 39 8.27 -15.26 2.96
C GLY A 39 7.75 -13.84 2.88
N LEU A 40 7.56 -13.34 1.65
CA LEU A 40 6.93 -12.04 1.41
C LEU A 40 5.47 -11.99 1.89
N HIS A 41 4.80 -13.14 1.85
CA HIS A 41 3.46 -13.41 2.35
C HIS A 41 3.46 -14.78 3.04
N ILE A 42 2.39 -15.11 3.75
CA ILE A 42 2.29 -16.33 4.57
C ILE A 42 2.49 -17.63 3.77
N GLU A 43 2.06 -17.68 2.51
CA GLU A 43 2.27 -18.84 1.63
C GLU A 43 3.62 -18.82 0.88
N GLY A 44 4.46 -17.81 1.13
CA GLY A 44 5.66 -17.56 0.35
C GLY A 44 6.88 -18.31 0.89
N HIS A 45 7.76 -18.74 -0.01
CA HIS A 45 9.08 -19.23 0.37
C HIS A 45 9.89 -18.15 1.10
N SER A 46 10.79 -18.58 1.98
CA SER A 46 11.62 -17.69 2.78
C SER A 46 12.49 -16.78 1.93
N ILE A 47 12.44 -15.48 2.22
CA ILE A 47 13.24 -14.44 1.55
C ILE A 47 14.03 -13.62 2.58
N VAL A 48 15.13 -12.99 2.15
CA VAL A 48 16.05 -12.27 3.04
C VAL A 48 15.38 -11.02 3.61
N PHE A 49 14.62 -10.29 2.80
CA PHE A 49 13.87 -9.11 3.24
C PHE A 49 12.94 -9.39 4.42
N SER A 50 12.01 -10.35 4.28
CA SER A 50 11.05 -10.67 5.33
C SER A 50 11.71 -11.31 6.54
N SER A 51 12.67 -12.22 6.33
CA SER A 51 13.33 -12.92 7.44
C SER A 51 14.08 -11.97 8.36
N ILE A 52 14.83 -11.01 7.80
CA ILE A 52 15.53 -10.01 8.62
C ILE A 52 14.54 -9.10 9.33
N LEU A 53 13.49 -8.64 8.66
CA LEU A 53 12.51 -7.74 9.27
C LEU A 53 11.71 -8.41 10.39
N ASN A 54 11.35 -9.68 10.25
CA ASN A 54 10.69 -10.46 11.29
C ASN A 54 11.64 -10.76 12.45
N TYR A 55 12.89 -11.16 12.17
CA TYR A 55 13.92 -11.33 13.21
C TYR A 55 14.14 -10.04 14.01
N VAL A 56 14.36 -8.91 13.33
CA VAL A 56 14.50 -7.60 13.98
C VAL A 56 13.25 -7.26 14.80
N THR A 57 12.06 -7.56 14.29
CA THR A 57 10.80 -7.32 15.01
C THR A 57 10.75 -8.12 16.32
N LEU A 58 11.07 -9.42 16.30
CA LEU A 58 11.14 -10.26 17.51
C LEU A 58 12.12 -9.66 18.53
N ARG A 59 13.33 -9.30 18.09
CA ARG A 59 14.36 -8.70 18.95
C ARG A 59 13.92 -7.37 19.56
N LEU A 60 13.22 -6.51 18.80
CA LEU A 60 12.68 -5.24 19.28
C LEU A 60 11.51 -5.42 20.27
N LEU A 61 10.77 -6.52 20.18
CA LEU A 61 9.68 -6.88 21.10
C LEU A 61 10.17 -7.61 22.37
N GLY A 62 11.48 -7.84 22.50
CA GLY A 62 12.11 -8.36 23.71
C GLY A 62 12.56 -9.83 23.63
N GLU A 63 12.26 -10.55 22.55
CA GLU A 63 12.73 -11.92 22.35
C GLU A 63 14.25 -11.94 22.21
N GLY A 64 14.92 -12.83 22.94
CA GLY A 64 16.35 -13.13 22.90
C GLY A 64 16.81 -13.79 21.60
N PRO A 65 18.13 -13.81 21.31
CA PRO A 65 18.67 -14.39 20.08
C PRO A 65 18.55 -15.92 20.00
N GLU A 66 18.26 -16.58 21.12
CA GLU A 66 18.08 -18.04 21.24
C GLU A 66 16.65 -18.41 21.68
N ASP A 67 15.73 -17.44 21.69
CA ASP A 67 14.36 -17.61 22.19
C ASP A 67 13.42 -18.20 21.12
N GLY A 68 12.19 -18.50 21.55
CA GLY A 68 11.15 -19.17 20.77
C GLY A 68 11.20 -20.70 20.87
N GLU A 69 10.05 -21.34 20.61
CA GLU A 69 9.99 -22.80 20.53
C GLU A 69 10.97 -23.33 19.48
N GLU A 70 11.60 -24.46 19.79
CA GLU A 70 12.63 -25.07 18.94
C GLU A 70 13.78 -24.12 18.53
N LYS A 71 14.03 -23.07 19.33
CA LYS A 71 15.00 -22.01 19.05
C LYS A 71 14.71 -21.30 17.72
N ALA A 72 13.45 -20.99 17.46
CA ALA A 72 12.97 -20.27 16.28
C ALA A 72 13.85 -19.06 15.91
N THR A 73 14.26 -18.25 16.89
CA THR A 73 15.10 -17.07 16.65
C THR A 73 16.53 -17.43 16.24
N ALA A 74 17.11 -18.49 16.80
CA ALA A 74 18.43 -18.97 16.40
C ALA A 74 18.41 -19.56 14.97
N ARG A 75 17.34 -20.30 14.62
CA ARG A 75 17.14 -20.83 13.26
C ARG A 75 17.03 -19.71 12.23
N ALA A 76 16.23 -18.68 12.55
CA ALA A 76 16.13 -17.47 11.73
C ALA A 76 17.47 -16.79 11.51
N ARG A 77 18.24 -16.57 12.59
CA ARG A 77 19.58 -15.97 12.49
C ARG A 77 20.49 -16.79 11.59
N LYS A 78 20.52 -18.12 11.79
CA LYS A 78 21.31 -19.02 10.95
C LYS A 78 20.91 -18.91 9.48
N TRP A 79 19.61 -19.00 9.19
CA TRP A 79 19.08 -18.90 7.83
C TRP A 79 19.47 -17.58 7.14
N ILE A 80 19.43 -16.47 7.88
CA ILE A 80 19.83 -15.12 7.42
C ILE A 80 21.33 -15.09 7.09
N LEU A 81 22.17 -15.58 7.99
CA LEU A 81 23.63 -15.57 7.82
C LEU A 81 24.08 -16.46 6.66
N ASP A 82 23.45 -17.63 6.50
CA ASP A 82 23.72 -18.57 5.40
C ASP A 82 23.46 -17.96 4.01
N ARG A 83 22.66 -16.88 3.94
CA ARG A 83 22.30 -16.14 2.70
C ARG A 83 23.00 -14.80 2.55
N GLY A 84 24.10 -14.58 3.27
CA GLY A 84 24.93 -13.38 3.18
C GLY A 84 24.50 -12.25 4.12
N GLY A 85 23.54 -12.50 5.02
CA GLY A 85 23.14 -11.56 6.06
C GLY A 85 22.46 -10.29 5.53
N ALA A 86 22.42 -9.26 6.37
CA ALA A 86 21.71 -8.02 6.08
C ALA A 86 22.35 -7.15 4.98
N VAL A 87 23.58 -7.44 4.54
CA VAL A 87 24.21 -6.77 3.40
C VAL A 87 23.41 -6.99 2.11
N ALA A 88 22.80 -8.17 1.96
CA ALA A 88 22.08 -8.59 0.77
C ALA A 88 20.58 -8.28 0.80
N ILE A 89 20.08 -7.60 1.83
CA ILE A 89 18.65 -7.28 1.95
C ILE A 89 18.18 -6.37 0.80
N SER A 90 16.92 -6.51 0.35
CA SER A 90 16.36 -5.61 -0.66
C SER A 90 16.42 -4.12 -0.29
N SER A 91 16.31 -3.22 -1.29
CA SER A 91 16.43 -1.76 -1.12
C SER A 91 15.48 -1.16 -0.07
N ARG A 92 14.26 -1.69 0.05
CA ARG A 92 13.30 -1.29 1.08
C ARG A 92 13.77 -1.73 2.47
N GLY A 93 14.36 -2.92 2.58
CA GLY A 93 14.94 -3.42 3.82
C GLY A 93 16.10 -2.54 4.28
N LYS A 94 17.02 -2.21 3.37
CA LYS A 94 18.15 -1.29 3.64
C LYS A 94 17.66 0.01 4.24
N PHE A 95 16.61 0.61 3.66
CA PHE A 95 16.01 1.84 4.16
C PHE A 95 15.55 1.73 5.63
N PHE A 96 14.81 0.67 6.01
CA PHE A 96 14.35 0.51 7.41
C PHE A 96 15.48 0.20 8.38
N LEU A 97 16.43 -0.64 7.96
CA LEU A 97 17.59 -0.95 8.78
C LEU A 97 18.47 0.30 8.99
N SER A 98 18.54 1.21 8.00
CA SER A 98 19.21 2.50 8.16
C SER A 98 18.48 3.44 9.11
N LEU A 99 17.15 3.49 9.06
CA LEU A 99 16.37 4.25 10.04
C LEU A 99 16.57 3.73 11.48
N LEU A 100 16.64 2.41 11.65
CA LEU A 100 16.93 1.79 12.96
C LEU A 100 18.38 2.01 13.41
N GLY A 101 19.29 2.26 12.47
CA GLY A 101 20.72 2.39 12.73
C GLY A 101 21.46 1.06 12.77
N VAL A 102 20.94 0.01 12.14
CA VAL A 102 21.66 -1.27 11.96
C VAL A 102 22.21 -1.44 10.55
N TYR A 103 22.16 -0.42 9.68
CA TYR A 103 22.70 -0.42 8.31
C TYR A 103 23.08 1.01 7.89
N GLU A 104 24.21 1.24 7.21
CA GLU A 104 24.64 2.60 6.86
C GLU A 104 23.94 3.16 5.61
N TRP A 105 23.58 4.46 5.63
CA TRP A 105 22.92 5.14 4.50
C TRP A 105 23.74 5.12 3.21
N GLU A 106 25.07 4.98 3.30
CA GLU A 106 25.96 4.87 2.14
C GLU A 106 25.71 3.62 1.31
N GLY A 107 25.21 2.55 1.95
CA GLY A 107 24.80 1.32 1.30
C GLY A 107 23.38 1.31 0.78
N CYS A 108 22.66 2.43 0.86
CA CYS A 108 21.36 2.60 0.22
C CYS A 108 21.51 3.18 -1.19
N ASN A 109 20.59 2.81 -2.09
CA ASN A 109 20.45 3.49 -3.38
C ASN A 109 19.96 4.94 -3.16
N PRO A 110 20.41 5.90 -3.97
CA PRO A 110 20.07 7.31 -3.77
C PRO A 110 18.58 7.56 -4.00
N ILE A 111 17.94 8.25 -3.05
CA ILE A 111 16.55 8.70 -3.13
C ILE A 111 16.52 10.24 -3.16
N PRO A 112 16.79 10.88 -4.32
CA PRO A 112 16.98 12.33 -4.38
C PRO A 112 15.66 13.08 -4.17
N PRO A 113 15.55 13.97 -3.15
CA PRO A 113 14.35 14.80 -2.97
C PRO A 113 14.18 15.81 -4.13
N GLU A 114 15.22 16.14 -4.87
CA GLU A 114 15.18 17.15 -5.94
C GLU A 114 14.22 16.78 -7.08
N ILE A 115 13.85 15.50 -7.20
CA ILE A 115 12.83 15.02 -8.16
C ILE A 115 11.48 15.74 -7.99
N TRP A 116 11.16 16.21 -6.78
CA TRP A 116 9.91 16.94 -6.47
C TRP A 116 9.88 18.37 -7.04
N LEU A 117 11.04 18.90 -7.46
CA LEU A 117 11.17 20.22 -8.07
C LEU A 117 11.16 20.18 -9.60
N LEU A 118 11.18 19.00 -10.21
CA LEU A 118 11.18 18.88 -11.67
C LEU A 118 9.95 19.55 -12.29
N PRO A 119 10.07 20.13 -13.51
CA PRO A 119 8.91 20.60 -14.27
C PRO A 119 7.97 19.45 -14.66
N LYS A 120 6.66 19.73 -14.75
CA LYS A 120 5.64 18.75 -15.18
C LYS A 120 5.90 18.17 -16.58
N SER A 121 6.67 18.86 -17.44
CA SER A 121 7.04 18.40 -18.77
C SER A 121 7.99 17.20 -18.77
N PHE A 122 8.76 16.99 -17.70
CA PHE A 122 9.79 15.94 -17.63
C PHE A 122 9.18 14.54 -17.52
N PRO A 123 9.69 13.50 -18.22
CA PRO A 123 9.06 12.17 -18.24
C PRO A 123 8.96 11.50 -16.86
N ILE A 124 10.01 11.64 -16.04
CA ILE A 124 10.09 11.07 -14.68
C ILE A 124 9.49 11.98 -13.59
N HIS A 125 8.75 13.02 -13.98
CA HIS A 125 8.14 13.94 -13.03
C HIS A 125 7.17 13.16 -12.09
N PRO A 126 7.24 13.34 -10.76
CA PRO A 126 6.49 12.50 -9.82
C PRO A 126 4.96 12.54 -9.96
N GLY A 127 4.41 13.60 -10.57
CA GLY A 127 2.98 13.67 -10.89
C GLY A 127 2.53 12.75 -12.03
N ARG A 128 3.46 12.12 -12.76
CA ARG A 128 3.17 11.11 -13.81
C ARG A 128 3.41 9.69 -13.35
N LEU A 129 4.06 9.51 -12.20
CA LEU A 129 4.29 8.21 -11.58
C LEU A 129 3.01 7.75 -10.88
N MET A 130 2.86 6.44 -10.72
CA MET A 130 1.74 5.90 -9.96
C MET A 130 1.72 6.51 -8.55
N SER A 131 0.51 6.80 -8.05
CA SER A 131 0.29 7.39 -6.73
C SER A 131 1.05 6.65 -5.63
N TYR A 132 1.09 5.31 -5.70
CA TYR A 132 1.88 4.43 -4.84
C TYR A 132 3.34 4.88 -4.72
N PHE A 133 4.04 4.90 -5.85
CA PHE A 133 5.45 5.25 -5.89
C PHE A 133 5.66 6.66 -5.34
N ARG A 134 4.84 7.61 -5.77
CA ARG A 134 4.93 9.00 -5.31
C ARG A 134 4.83 9.10 -3.79
N LEU A 135 3.80 8.49 -3.22
CA LEU A 135 3.45 8.74 -1.82
C LEU A 135 4.43 8.07 -0.87
N THR A 136 4.98 6.90 -1.23
CA THR A 136 6.03 6.22 -0.47
C THR A 136 7.39 6.92 -0.60
N TYR A 137 7.81 7.26 -1.81
CA TYR A 137 9.15 7.81 -2.02
C TYR A 137 9.30 9.26 -1.53
N MET A 138 8.19 9.98 -1.33
CA MET A 138 8.20 11.35 -0.82
C MET A 138 8.78 11.46 0.60
N PRO A 139 8.20 10.83 1.64
CA PRO A 139 8.78 10.84 2.97
C PRO A 139 10.08 10.02 3.04
N MET A 140 10.26 8.98 2.21
CA MET A 140 11.57 8.29 2.12
C MET A 140 12.68 9.23 1.65
N SER A 141 12.42 10.06 0.63
CA SER A 141 13.40 11.02 0.12
C SER A 141 13.76 12.08 1.16
N TYR A 142 12.80 12.48 1.99
CA TYR A 142 13.03 13.41 3.10
C TYR A 142 13.97 12.79 4.14
N LEU A 143 13.66 11.58 4.60
CA LEU A 143 14.46 10.86 5.60
C LEU A 143 15.86 10.50 5.10
N TYR A 144 15.95 10.01 3.85
CA TYR A 144 17.23 9.74 3.18
C TYR A 144 18.07 11.00 3.08
N ALA A 145 17.46 12.12 2.67
CA ALA A 145 18.20 13.36 2.49
C ALA A 145 18.76 13.94 3.79
N LYS A 146 18.07 13.70 4.92
CA LYS A 146 18.50 14.03 6.28
C LYS A 146 19.50 13.02 6.86
N ASN A 147 19.71 11.86 6.21
CA ASN A 147 20.43 10.70 6.76
C ASN A 147 19.97 10.38 8.19
N PHE A 148 18.66 10.39 8.43
CA PHE A 148 18.13 10.21 9.79
C PHE A 148 18.43 8.80 10.31
N VAL A 149 18.87 8.70 11.55
CA VAL A 149 19.14 7.43 12.24
C VAL A 149 18.55 7.54 13.65
N GLY A 150 17.82 6.52 14.08
CA GLY A 150 17.29 6.42 15.44
C GLY A 150 18.39 6.25 16.49
N THR A 151 17.98 6.25 17.76
CA THR A 151 18.91 6.14 18.89
C THR A 151 19.65 4.79 18.87
N ILE A 152 20.99 4.82 18.88
CA ILE A 152 21.84 3.62 18.90
C ILE A 152 21.87 3.03 20.32
N SER A 153 20.88 2.20 20.63
CA SER A 153 20.78 1.48 21.91
C SER A 153 21.72 0.27 21.99
N GLY A 154 21.81 -0.34 23.18
CA GLY A 154 22.51 -1.63 23.34
C GLY A 154 21.95 -2.74 22.45
N LEU A 155 20.63 -2.76 22.25
CA LEU A 155 19.95 -3.70 21.35
C LEU A 155 20.33 -3.48 19.89
N VAL A 156 20.38 -2.22 19.43
CA VAL A 156 20.85 -1.89 18.07
C VAL A 156 22.28 -2.35 17.85
N LYS A 157 23.17 -2.18 18.84
CA LYS A 157 24.55 -2.70 18.78
C LYS A 157 24.59 -4.23 18.72
N SER A 158 23.72 -4.92 19.46
CA SER A 158 23.57 -6.38 19.40
C SER A 158 23.13 -6.84 18.02
N LEU A 159 22.12 -6.19 17.43
CA LEU A 159 21.63 -6.49 16.08
C LEU A 159 22.73 -6.34 15.01
N ARG A 160 23.63 -5.34 15.14
CA ARG A 160 24.78 -5.18 14.24
C ARG A 160 25.78 -6.34 14.32
N GLN A 161 25.80 -7.11 15.41
CA GLN A 161 26.64 -8.31 15.54
C GLN A 161 25.91 -9.58 15.09
N GLU A 162 24.58 -9.60 15.17
CA GLU A 162 23.75 -10.77 14.88
C GLU A 162 23.42 -10.93 13.39
N LEU A 163 23.27 -9.83 12.64
CA LEU A 163 22.71 -9.83 11.29
C LEU A 163 23.74 -9.94 10.15
N TYR A 164 25.03 -9.90 10.47
CA TYR A 164 26.10 -9.76 9.50
C TYR A 164 27.11 -10.91 9.59
N VAL A 165 27.53 -11.42 8.44
CA VAL A 165 28.52 -12.51 8.36
C VAL A 165 29.92 -12.01 8.71
N MET A 166 30.22 -10.74 8.40
CA MET A 166 31.49 -10.09 8.70
C MET A 166 31.31 -8.99 9.75
N PRO A 167 32.39 -8.57 10.45
CA PRO A 167 32.31 -7.48 11.42
C PRO A 167 31.70 -6.22 10.79
N TYR A 168 30.75 -5.58 11.50
CA TYR A 168 29.99 -4.44 10.99
C TYR A 168 30.87 -3.29 10.46
N GLN A 169 32.02 -3.06 11.10
CA GLN A 169 32.95 -1.99 10.76
C GLN A 169 33.74 -2.25 9.47
N GLU A 170 33.84 -3.51 9.04
CA GLU A 170 34.61 -3.92 7.85
C GLU A 170 33.75 -4.00 6.58
N ILE A 171 32.44 -3.75 6.70
CA ILE A 171 31.50 -3.82 5.59
C ILE A 171 31.76 -2.65 4.62
N ASP A 172 32.04 -2.99 3.36
CA ASP A 172 32.03 -2.02 2.27
C ASP A 172 30.58 -1.69 1.87
N TRP A 173 30.05 -0.62 2.47
CA TRP A 173 28.70 -0.13 2.19
C TRP A 173 28.52 0.32 0.73
N ASN A 174 29.58 0.78 0.07
CA ASN A 174 29.48 1.21 -1.32
C ASN A 174 29.18 0.02 -2.24
N LYS A 175 29.87 -1.10 -2.01
CA LYS A 175 29.59 -2.37 -2.70
C LYS A 175 28.22 -2.92 -2.31
N ALA A 176 27.85 -2.82 -1.03
CA ALA A 176 26.56 -3.28 -0.52
C ALA A 176 25.37 -2.63 -1.24
N ARG A 177 25.52 -1.41 -1.80
CA ARG A 177 24.43 -0.68 -2.50
C ARG A 177 23.71 -1.50 -3.56
N ASN A 178 24.47 -2.19 -4.41
CA ASN A 178 23.92 -2.98 -5.52
C ASN A 178 23.78 -4.47 -5.17
N THR A 179 24.14 -4.88 -3.96
CA THR A 179 23.95 -6.25 -3.49
C THR A 179 22.49 -6.48 -3.14
N CYS A 180 21.91 -7.57 -3.65
CA CYS A 180 20.59 -8.06 -3.30
C CYS A 180 20.63 -9.59 -3.39
N ALA A 181 20.03 -10.27 -2.41
CA ALA A 181 19.89 -11.72 -2.43
C ALA A 181 19.07 -12.14 -3.66
N MET A 182 19.38 -13.31 -4.23
CA MET A 182 18.73 -13.80 -5.44
C MET A 182 17.24 -14.08 -5.18
N GLU A 183 16.93 -14.57 -3.98
CA GLU A 183 15.58 -14.85 -3.49
C GLU A 183 14.72 -13.59 -3.37
N ASP A 184 15.34 -12.43 -3.12
CA ASP A 184 14.68 -11.12 -3.04
C ASP A 184 14.51 -10.48 -4.44
N LEU A 185 15.18 -11.00 -5.47
CA LEU A 185 15.34 -10.35 -6.76
C LEU A 185 14.25 -10.78 -7.75
N PHE A 186 13.06 -10.19 -7.62
CA PHE A 186 11.93 -10.44 -8.54
C PHE A 186 12.16 -9.84 -9.94
N HIS A 187 12.80 -8.68 -10.01
CA HIS A 187 13.11 -7.99 -11.27
C HIS A 187 14.55 -7.47 -11.23
N PRO A 188 15.47 -7.97 -12.06
CA PRO A 188 16.81 -7.42 -12.16
C PRO A 188 16.75 -6.00 -12.70
N PHE A 189 17.57 -5.12 -12.15
CA PHE A 189 17.69 -3.77 -12.68
C PHE A 189 18.44 -3.79 -14.02
N PRO A 190 17.99 -3.03 -15.02
CA PRO A 190 18.78 -2.80 -16.22
C PRO A 190 20.08 -2.07 -15.86
N TRP A 191 21.18 -2.38 -16.54
CA TRP A 191 22.48 -1.70 -16.32
C TRP A 191 22.41 -0.17 -16.40
N VAL A 192 21.48 0.37 -17.19
CA VAL A 192 21.21 1.82 -17.31
C VAL A 192 20.78 2.41 -15.96
N GLN A 193 20.01 1.66 -15.17
CA GLN A 193 19.56 2.10 -13.85
C GLN A 193 20.72 2.16 -12.86
N ASP A 194 21.64 1.19 -12.90
CA ASP A 194 22.85 1.21 -12.08
C ASP A 194 23.74 2.42 -12.44
N MET A 195 23.84 2.77 -13.73
CA MET A 195 24.53 3.98 -14.15
C MET A 195 23.86 5.25 -13.63
N ILE A 196 22.53 5.34 -13.68
CA ILE A 196 21.78 6.48 -13.14
C ILE A 196 22.02 6.61 -11.63
N TRP A 197 21.96 5.50 -10.88
CA TRP A 197 22.25 5.52 -9.45
C TRP A 197 23.70 5.88 -9.15
N GLY A 198 24.66 5.37 -9.93
CA GLY A 198 26.06 5.76 -9.84
C GLY A 198 26.25 7.26 -10.05
N PHE A 199 25.67 7.82 -11.11
CA PHE A 199 25.70 9.26 -11.37
C PHE A 199 25.08 10.07 -10.23
N LEU A 200 23.89 9.67 -9.77
CA LEU A 200 23.20 10.35 -8.68
C LEU A 200 24.00 10.30 -7.37
N TYR A 201 24.68 9.19 -7.09
CA TYR A 201 25.44 9.01 -5.87
C TYR A 201 26.79 9.72 -5.90
N TYR A 202 27.61 9.48 -6.93
CA TYR A 202 28.99 10.00 -6.97
C TYR A 202 29.07 11.45 -7.43
N LEU A 203 28.12 11.92 -8.25
CA LEU A 203 28.14 13.27 -8.78
C LEU A 203 27.05 14.15 -8.17
N ALA A 204 25.77 13.76 -8.32
CA ALA A 204 24.67 14.64 -7.93
C ALA A 204 24.62 14.88 -6.41
N LYS A 205 24.74 13.83 -5.59
CA LYS A 205 24.68 13.96 -4.12
C LYS A 205 25.76 14.92 -3.58
N PRO A 206 27.08 14.76 -3.87
CA PRO A 206 28.10 15.70 -3.40
C PRO A 206 27.88 17.15 -3.84
N ILE A 207 27.45 17.36 -5.08
CA ILE A 207 27.16 18.70 -5.62
C ILE A 207 25.98 19.32 -4.87
N LEU A 208 24.87 18.59 -4.73
CA LEU A 208 23.62 19.06 -4.12
C LEU A 208 23.74 19.25 -2.59
N THR A 209 24.74 18.64 -1.95
CA THR A 209 25.04 18.88 -0.53
C THR A 209 25.92 20.12 -0.28
N ARG A 210 26.55 20.69 -1.32
CA ARG A 210 27.44 21.85 -1.19
C ARG A 210 26.72 23.14 -1.58
N TRP A 211 27.08 24.23 -0.92
CA TRP A 211 26.58 25.56 -1.28
C TRP A 211 27.07 25.94 -2.69
N PRO A 212 26.23 26.56 -3.56
CA PRO A 212 24.87 27.06 -3.33
C PRO A 212 23.74 26.03 -3.63
N PHE A 213 24.07 24.85 -4.16
CA PHE A 213 23.08 23.86 -4.57
C PHE A 213 22.33 23.21 -3.39
N SER A 214 22.88 23.28 -2.18
CA SER A 214 22.17 22.92 -0.94
C SER A 214 20.84 23.67 -0.76
N ILE A 215 20.72 24.89 -1.28
CA ILE A 215 19.45 25.66 -1.29
C ILE A 215 18.36 24.92 -2.08
N LEU A 216 18.74 24.26 -3.19
CA LEU A 216 17.80 23.47 -4.00
C LEU A 216 17.32 22.26 -3.20
N ARG A 217 18.23 21.59 -2.50
CA ARG A 217 17.90 20.45 -1.63
C ARG A 217 16.97 20.86 -0.49
N GLU A 218 17.22 21.99 0.17
CA GLU A 218 16.34 22.51 1.22
C GLU A 218 14.94 22.86 0.68
N LYS A 219 14.86 23.49 -0.50
CA LYS A 219 13.57 23.74 -1.18
C LYS A 219 12.85 22.43 -1.50
N ALA A 220 13.59 21.41 -1.95
CA ALA A 220 13.03 20.10 -2.27
C ALA A 220 12.48 19.41 -1.02
N LEU A 221 13.20 19.48 0.12
CA LEU A 221 12.75 18.92 1.40
C LEU A 221 11.50 19.61 1.92
N ARG A 222 11.45 20.94 1.86
CA ARG A 222 10.27 21.70 2.25
C ARG A 222 9.04 21.32 1.42
N LYS A 223 9.21 21.20 0.11
CA LYS A 223 8.13 20.79 -0.81
C LYS A 223 7.69 19.34 -0.59
N ALA A 224 8.61 18.45 -0.23
CA ALA A 224 8.28 17.07 0.12
C ALA A 224 7.42 17.02 1.39
N MET A 225 7.81 17.74 2.46
CA MET A 225 7.02 17.79 3.71
C MET A 225 5.69 18.51 3.55
N GLU A 226 5.64 19.62 2.80
CA GLU A 226 4.39 20.31 2.49
C GLU A 226 3.35 19.35 1.88
N ARG A 227 3.81 18.46 0.99
CA ARG A 227 2.95 17.46 0.36
C ARG A 227 2.58 16.31 1.29
N VAL A 228 3.49 15.89 2.17
CA VAL A 228 3.16 14.94 3.24
C VAL A 228 2.03 15.50 4.10
N HIS A 229 2.17 16.75 4.57
CA HIS A 229 1.13 17.44 5.37
C HIS A 229 -0.18 17.65 4.62
N TYR A 230 -0.11 17.94 3.31
CA TYR A 230 -1.31 18.03 2.47
C TYR A 230 -2.06 16.70 2.45
N GLU A 231 -1.36 15.60 2.19
CA GLU A 231 -1.98 14.27 2.15
C GLU A 231 -2.60 13.91 3.49
N ASP A 232 -1.98 14.28 4.60
CA ASP A 232 -2.53 14.03 5.94
C ASP A 232 -3.85 14.75 6.18
N LYS A 233 -3.88 16.05 5.86
CA LYS A 233 -5.09 16.86 5.99
C LYS A 233 -6.18 16.35 5.06
N SER A 234 -5.81 15.91 3.86
CA SER A 234 -6.75 15.45 2.85
C SER A 234 -7.45 14.14 3.18
N THR A 235 -6.89 13.33 4.08
CA THR A 235 -7.43 12.02 4.47
C THR A 235 -7.78 11.97 5.97
N SER A 236 -8.01 13.13 6.61
CA SER A 236 -8.27 13.19 8.06
C SER A 236 -7.21 12.53 8.94
N TYR A 237 -5.97 12.40 8.46
CA TYR A 237 -4.89 11.59 9.07
C TYR A 237 -5.14 10.06 9.02
N ASP A 238 -6.27 9.61 8.48
CA ASP A 238 -6.82 8.23 8.44
C ASP A 238 -6.40 7.48 7.16
N ASN A 239 -5.14 7.60 6.77
CA ASN A 239 -4.62 7.12 5.48
C ASN A 239 -4.65 5.57 5.29
N LEU A 240 -5.82 4.96 5.14
CA LEU A 240 -6.02 3.50 5.06
C LEU A 240 -5.83 2.89 3.65
N PHE A 241 -5.45 3.62 2.61
CA PHE A 241 -5.01 2.98 1.35
C PHE A 241 -4.00 3.85 0.62
N LEU A 242 -2.77 3.36 0.62
CA LEU A 242 -2.29 2.77 -0.63
C LEU A 242 -1.94 1.31 -0.35
N CYS A 243 -1.77 0.52 -1.40
CA CYS A 243 -1.39 -0.89 -1.44
C CYS A 243 -0.16 -1.31 -0.56
N CYS A 244 0.43 -0.39 0.22
CA CYS A 244 1.29 -0.64 1.38
C CYS A 244 1.00 0.39 2.50
N SER A 245 -0.20 0.39 3.10
CA SER A 245 -0.64 1.45 4.01
C SER A 245 0.22 1.52 5.27
N ASP A 246 0.58 0.37 5.87
CA ASP A 246 1.50 0.29 7.00
C ASP A 246 2.85 0.92 6.69
N LEU A 247 3.41 0.58 5.54
CA LEU A 247 4.71 1.08 5.10
C LEU A 247 4.69 2.60 4.96
N LEU A 248 3.68 3.13 4.29
CA LEU A 248 3.55 4.56 4.03
C LEU A 248 3.27 5.34 5.32
N GLN A 249 2.33 4.85 6.13
CA GLN A 249 1.98 5.43 7.43
C GLN A 249 3.21 5.51 8.32
N VAL A 250 3.98 4.42 8.41
CA VAL A 250 5.21 4.35 9.21
C VAL A 250 6.26 5.36 8.76
N ILE A 251 6.55 5.43 7.46
CA ILE A 251 7.62 6.31 6.96
C ILE A 251 7.22 7.76 7.16
N ARG A 252 5.93 8.09 6.99
CA ARG A 252 5.40 9.43 7.27
C ARG A 252 5.37 9.75 8.76
N LEU A 253 5.03 8.78 9.62
CA LEU A 253 5.10 8.93 11.07
C LEU A 253 6.52 9.33 11.49
N ILE A 254 7.54 8.61 11.00
CA ILE A 254 8.93 8.94 11.26
C ILE A 254 9.29 10.31 10.65
N ALA A 255 8.83 10.62 9.43
CA ALA A 255 9.11 11.93 8.82
C ALA A 255 8.52 13.10 9.63
N CYS A 256 7.28 12.98 10.12
CA CYS A 256 6.65 13.97 11.01
C CYS A 256 7.35 14.05 12.36
N TRP A 257 7.76 12.91 12.94
CA TRP A 257 8.56 12.87 14.16
C TRP A 257 9.90 13.58 14.00
N VAL A 258 10.59 13.36 12.88
CA VAL A 258 11.89 13.99 12.56
C VAL A 258 11.75 15.48 12.28
N GLU A 259 10.62 15.92 11.75
CA GLU A 259 10.34 17.35 11.56
C GLU A 259 10.02 18.04 12.89
N ASP A 260 9.06 17.51 13.65
CA ASP A 260 8.70 17.98 14.99
C ASP A 260 7.99 16.87 15.80
N PRO A 261 8.65 16.30 16.82
CA PRO A 261 8.07 15.29 17.72
C PRO A 261 6.79 15.72 18.43
N ASN A 262 6.60 17.02 18.65
CA ASN A 262 5.43 17.56 19.35
C ASN A 262 4.30 17.97 18.41
N SER A 263 4.47 17.78 17.10
CA SER A 263 3.50 18.19 16.09
C SER A 263 2.16 17.47 16.25
N GLU A 264 1.08 18.20 15.97
CA GLU A 264 -0.27 17.63 15.92
C GLU A 264 -0.37 16.52 14.86
N ALA A 265 0.37 16.67 13.75
CA ALA A 265 0.43 15.66 12.70
C ALA A 265 1.02 14.32 13.19
N TYR A 266 2.09 14.36 14.00
CA TYR A 266 2.65 13.15 14.60
C TYR A 266 1.66 12.49 15.55
N LYS A 267 1.06 13.25 16.49
CA LYS A 267 0.12 12.74 17.49
C LYS A 267 -1.11 12.06 16.86
N ARG A 268 -1.70 12.70 15.84
CA ARG A 268 -2.85 12.13 15.11
C ARG A 268 -2.51 10.83 14.39
N ARG A 269 -1.33 10.73 13.78
CA ARG A 269 -0.88 9.47 13.16
C ARG A 269 -0.66 8.37 14.18
N LEU A 270 -0.02 8.70 15.30
CA LEU A 270 0.26 7.75 16.36
C LEU A 270 -1.05 7.13 16.88
N ALA A 271 -2.09 7.95 17.04
CA ALA A 271 -3.43 7.51 17.44
C ALA A 271 -4.15 6.60 16.41
N ARG A 272 -3.71 6.58 15.15
CA ARG A 272 -4.32 5.80 14.05
C ARG A 272 -3.59 4.50 13.73
N ILE A 273 -2.49 4.19 14.43
CA ILE A 273 -1.81 2.90 14.29
C ILE A 273 -2.73 1.71 14.65
N PRO A 274 -3.58 1.78 15.70
CA PRO A 274 -4.49 0.69 16.04
C PRO A 274 -5.51 0.34 14.95
N ASP A 275 -5.84 1.27 14.05
CA ASP A 275 -6.78 1.04 12.95
C ASP A 275 -6.30 -0.07 11.99
N PHE A 276 -5.00 -0.40 12.02
CA PHE A 276 -4.38 -1.48 11.23
C PHE A 276 -4.29 -2.80 11.99
N PHE A 277 -4.67 -2.86 13.27
CA PHE A 277 -4.56 -4.09 14.05
C PHE A 277 -5.69 -5.04 13.70
N TRP A 278 -5.33 -6.26 13.32
CA TRP A 278 -6.25 -7.34 13.09
C TRP A 278 -5.86 -8.54 13.92
N VAL A 279 -6.70 -8.84 14.91
CA VAL A 279 -6.54 -10.04 15.75
C VAL A 279 -7.26 -11.19 15.07
N ALA A 280 -6.52 -12.24 14.76
CA ALA A 280 -7.02 -13.47 14.18
C ALA A 280 -6.55 -14.69 15.00
N GLU A 281 -6.97 -15.88 14.61
CA GLU A 281 -6.63 -17.15 15.25
C GLU A 281 -5.11 -17.43 15.32
N ASP A 282 -4.36 -16.86 14.39
CA ASP A 282 -2.91 -16.98 14.25
C ASP A 282 -2.15 -15.83 14.94
N GLY A 283 -2.82 -14.92 15.64
CA GLY A 283 -2.23 -13.81 16.38
C GLY A 283 -2.62 -12.43 15.84
N LEU A 284 -1.92 -11.38 16.30
CA LEU A 284 -2.14 -10.01 15.85
C LEU A 284 -1.29 -9.73 14.62
N LYS A 285 -1.96 -9.46 13.50
CA LYS A 285 -1.35 -9.00 12.25
C LYS A 285 -1.70 -7.56 11.96
N LEU A 286 -0.87 -6.95 11.13
CA LEU A 286 -1.07 -5.59 10.65
C LEU A 286 -1.70 -5.68 9.27
N GLN A 287 -2.92 -5.17 9.16
CA GLN A 287 -3.63 -5.13 7.89
C GLN A 287 -3.01 -4.08 6.99
N LEU A 288 -2.56 -4.53 5.81
CA LEU A 288 -2.15 -3.61 4.76
C LEU A 288 -3.30 -2.73 4.29
N LEU A 289 -4.55 -3.19 4.40
CA LEU A 289 -5.78 -2.49 4.01
C LEU A 289 -6.97 -3.12 4.77
N GLY A 290 -7.95 -2.32 5.14
CA GLY A 290 -9.32 -2.81 5.28
C GLY A 290 -9.97 -2.94 3.91
N SER A 291 -10.89 -3.88 3.72
CA SER A 291 -11.62 -4.13 2.46
C SER A 291 -13.13 -3.91 2.60
N GLN A 292 -13.55 -3.10 3.57
CA GLN A 292 -14.94 -3.05 4.03
C GLN A 292 -15.93 -2.67 2.92
N THR A 293 -15.70 -1.57 2.20
CA THR A 293 -16.60 -1.14 1.10
C THR A 293 -16.58 -2.14 -0.06
N TRP A 294 -15.41 -2.67 -0.41
CA TRP A 294 -15.26 -3.68 -1.46
C TRP A 294 -16.04 -4.96 -1.14
N ASP A 295 -15.86 -5.50 0.07
CA ASP A 295 -16.50 -6.74 0.50
C ASP A 295 -18.01 -6.58 0.64
N VAL A 296 -18.47 -5.44 1.18
CA VAL A 296 -19.90 -5.13 1.28
C VAL A 296 -20.54 -5.06 -0.11
N ALA A 297 -19.93 -4.34 -1.06
CA ALA A 297 -20.47 -4.22 -2.41
C ALA A 297 -20.59 -5.58 -3.12
N LEU A 298 -19.56 -6.43 -3.02
CA LEU A 298 -19.58 -7.77 -3.63
C LEU A 298 -20.55 -8.73 -2.91
N SER A 299 -20.62 -8.67 -1.58
CA SER A 299 -21.53 -9.51 -0.80
C SER A 299 -22.99 -9.22 -1.11
N ILE A 300 -23.36 -7.95 -1.25
CA ILE A 300 -24.70 -7.56 -1.67
C ILE A 300 -25.01 -8.13 -3.06
N GLN A 301 -24.10 -7.97 -4.02
CA GLN A 301 -24.30 -8.51 -5.36
C GLN A 301 -24.47 -10.03 -5.37
N ALA A 302 -23.73 -10.74 -4.51
CA ALA A 302 -23.88 -12.18 -4.36
C ALA A 302 -25.27 -12.57 -3.84
N ILE A 303 -25.76 -11.90 -2.78
CA ILE A 303 -27.11 -12.13 -2.21
C ILE A 303 -28.21 -11.85 -3.23
N LEU A 304 -28.07 -10.76 -3.99
CA LEU A 304 -29.03 -10.40 -5.04
C LEU A 304 -29.00 -11.41 -6.19
N SER A 305 -27.83 -11.94 -6.54
CA SER A 305 -27.68 -12.91 -7.64
C SER A 305 -28.13 -14.32 -7.26
N SER A 306 -28.28 -14.62 -5.97
CA SER A 306 -28.76 -15.91 -5.46
C SER A 306 -30.26 -15.92 -5.15
N ASP A 307 -30.99 -14.85 -5.51
CA ASP A 307 -32.43 -14.68 -5.22
C ASP A 307 -32.79 -14.79 -3.73
N LEU A 308 -31.86 -14.44 -2.82
CA LEU A 308 -32.06 -14.50 -1.36
C LEU A 308 -32.40 -13.13 -0.75
N ALA A 309 -32.77 -12.15 -1.57
CA ALA A 309 -32.96 -10.78 -1.12
C ALA A 309 -34.05 -10.62 -0.05
N GLU A 310 -35.14 -11.38 -0.16
CA GLU A 310 -36.26 -11.34 0.80
C GLU A 310 -35.87 -11.92 2.17
N GLU A 311 -35.01 -12.93 2.20
CA GLU A 311 -34.52 -13.56 3.43
C GLU A 311 -33.55 -12.64 4.20
N TYR A 312 -32.74 -11.87 3.47
CA TYR A 312 -31.71 -11.01 4.03
C TYR A 312 -32.08 -9.52 4.08
N GLY A 313 -33.36 -9.15 3.97
CA GLY A 313 -33.83 -7.75 3.96
C GLY A 313 -33.18 -6.83 5.03
N PRO A 314 -33.24 -7.18 6.33
CA PRO A 314 -32.61 -6.38 7.38
C PRO A 314 -31.08 -6.20 7.22
N THR A 315 -30.40 -7.20 6.67
CA THR A 315 -28.96 -7.15 6.38
C THR A 315 -28.68 -6.25 5.18
N LEU A 316 -29.46 -6.37 4.10
CA LEU A 316 -29.35 -5.52 2.92
C LEU A 316 -29.59 -4.04 3.26
N LYS A 317 -30.55 -3.75 4.14
CA LYS A 317 -30.79 -2.39 4.62
C LYS A 317 -29.59 -1.80 5.36
N LYS A 318 -28.98 -2.54 6.29
CA LYS A 318 -27.75 -2.10 6.96
C LYS A 318 -26.59 -1.90 5.99
N ALA A 319 -26.48 -2.79 5.01
CA ALA A 319 -25.43 -2.72 3.99
C ALA A 319 -25.62 -1.51 3.07
N HIS A 320 -26.87 -1.16 2.75
CA HIS A 320 -27.22 0.06 2.03
C HIS A 320 -26.86 1.32 2.84
N ASP A 321 -27.24 1.38 4.12
CA ASP A 321 -26.90 2.49 5.01
C ASP A 321 -25.38 2.68 5.11
N TYR A 322 -24.63 1.58 5.18
CA TYR A 322 -23.17 1.60 5.16
C TYR A 322 -22.61 2.18 3.85
N LEU A 323 -23.09 1.73 2.68
CA LEU A 323 -22.65 2.26 1.39
C LEU A 323 -23.00 3.75 1.23
N LYS A 324 -24.16 4.17 1.72
CA LYS A 324 -24.58 5.58 1.75
C LYS A 324 -23.64 6.42 2.62
N ALA A 325 -23.32 5.96 3.83
CA ALA A 325 -22.38 6.62 4.71
C ALA A 325 -20.94 6.63 4.14
N SER A 326 -20.58 5.60 3.36
CA SER A 326 -19.22 5.44 2.82
C SER A 326 -18.95 6.25 1.55
N GLN A 327 -19.99 6.83 0.93
CA GLN A 327 -19.83 7.64 -0.28
C GLN A 327 -19.11 8.96 0.04
N LEU A 328 -18.13 9.32 -0.79
CA LEU A 328 -17.37 10.56 -0.63
C LEU A 328 -18.24 11.77 -1.00
N GLN A 329 -18.43 12.68 -0.06
CA GLN A 329 -19.28 13.86 -0.22
C GLN A 329 -18.56 15.05 -0.88
N ASP A 330 -17.24 15.11 -0.70
CA ASP A 330 -16.40 16.24 -1.09
C ASP A 330 -15.17 15.79 -1.88
N ASP A 331 -14.65 16.72 -2.69
CA ASP A 331 -13.33 16.60 -3.29
C ASP A 331 -12.22 16.92 -2.27
N PRO A 332 -10.96 16.54 -2.55
CA PRO A 332 -9.86 16.85 -1.64
C PRO A 332 -9.68 18.38 -1.51
N PRO A 333 -9.24 18.88 -0.35
CA PRO A 333 -9.21 20.30 -0.08
C PRO A 333 -8.23 21.05 -1.00
N GLY A 334 -8.54 22.32 -1.28
CA GLY A 334 -7.68 23.24 -2.03
C GLY A 334 -7.44 22.85 -3.49
N ASN A 335 -6.29 23.22 -4.04
CA ASN A 335 -5.91 22.88 -5.41
C ASN A 335 -5.35 21.44 -5.50
N PHE A 336 -6.25 20.46 -5.37
CA PHE A 336 -5.90 19.05 -5.32
C PHE A 336 -5.25 18.52 -6.63
N HIS A 337 -5.50 19.18 -7.76
CA HIS A 337 -4.82 18.86 -9.04
C HIS A 337 -3.31 19.16 -9.01
N GLU A 338 -2.88 20.21 -8.30
CA GLU A 338 -1.45 20.49 -8.11
C GLU A 338 -0.75 19.49 -7.20
N MET A 339 -1.53 18.86 -6.32
CA MET A 339 -1.12 17.76 -5.45
C MET A 339 -1.29 16.38 -6.12
N TYR A 340 -1.69 16.37 -7.38
CA TYR A 340 -1.89 15.18 -8.21
C TYR A 340 -2.92 14.19 -7.63
N ARG A 341 -3.95 14.72 -6.98
CA ARG A 341 -5.16 13.98 -6.63
C ARG A 341 -6.17 14.06 -7.77
N HIS A 342 -7.04 13.07 -7.82
CA HIS A 342 -8.19 13.04 -8.74
C HIS A 342 -9.45 13.52 -8.02
N ILE A 343 -10.45 13.88 -8.82
CA ILE A 343 -11.82 14.13 -8.35
C ILE A 343 -12.28 12.88 -7.59
N SER A 344 -12.86 13.10 -6.42
CA SER A 344 -13.31 12.04 -5.51
C SER A 344 -14.76 12.16 -5.10
N LYS A 345 -15.37 13.34 -5.23
CA LYS A 345 -16.78 13.55 -4.90
C LYS A 345 -17.69 12.58 -5.66
N GLY A 346 -18.59 11.94 -4.92
CA GLY A 346 -19.54 10.93 -5.41
C GLY A 346 -18.96 9.51 -5.52
N GLY A 347 -17.63 9.35 -5.40
CA GLY A 347 -16.96 8.04 -5.50
C GLY A 347 -16.98 7.24 -4.20
N TRP A 348 -16.53 5.99 -4.29
CA TRP A 348 -16.29 5.10 -3.16
C TRP A 348 -14.83 4.70 -3.07
N THR A 349 -14.38 4.47 -1.84
CA THR A 349 -13.04 3.96 -1.54
C THR A 349 -13.06 2.44 -1.46
N PHE A 350 -11.89 1.81 -1.29
CA PHE A 350 -11.79 0.37 -1.07
C PHE A 350 -12.22 -0.05 0.35
N ALA A 351 -11.93 0.81 1.33
CA ALA A 351 -12.08 0.54 2.75
C ALA A 351 -13.27 1.30 3.36
N THR A 352 -13.03 2.51 3.88
CA THR A 352 -14.01 3.37 4.57
C THR A 352 -14.02 4.79 4.00
N GLN A 353 -15.00 5.61 4.36
CA GLN A 353 -15.11 7.00 3.88
C GLN A 353 -13.89 7.87 4.24
N ASP A 354 -13.37 7.73 5.46
CA ASP A 354 -12.27 8.55 6.01
C ASP A 354 -10.98 8.47 5.19
N HIS A 355 -10.83 7.38 4.45
CA HIS A 355 -9.72 7.16 3.54
C HIS A 355 -9.66 8.20 2.39
N ARG A 356 -10.81 8.69 1.89
CA ARG A 356 -10.90 9.80 0.90
C ARG A 356 -10.12 9.61 -0.41
N TRP A 357 -9.66 8.41 -0.76
CA TRP A 357 -9.23 8.10 -2.13
C TRP A 357 -10.24 7.21 -2.82
N GLN A 358 -10.94 7.77 -3.80
CA GLN A 358 -11.79 6.96 -4.66
C GLN A 358 -10.95 5.97 -5.47
N VAL A 359 -11.52 4.79 -5.69
CA VAL A 359 -10.99 3.79 -6.61
C VAL A 359 -12.07 3.48 -7.63
N LEU A 360 -11.66 3.38 -8.90
CA LEU A 360 -12.58 3.29 -10.03
C LEU A 360 -13.46 2.04 -9.99
N ASP A 361 -12.86 0.88 -9.69
CA ASP A 361 -13.57 -0.38 -9.56
C ASP A 361 -14.50 -0.39 -8.34
N CYS A 362 -14.03 0.07 -7.19
CA CYS A 362 -14.84 0.18 -5.97
C CYS A 362 -16.06 1.09 -6.19
N THR A 363 -15.84 2.21 -6.88
CA THR A 363 -16.91 3.13 -7.30
C THR A 363 -17.89 2.45 -8.26
N ALA A 364 -17.40 1.63 -9.21
CA ALA A 364 -18.26 0.90 -10.13
C ALA A 364 -19.13 -0.15 -9.41
N GLU A 365 -18.53 -0.96 -8.54
CA GLU A 365 -19.22 -2.03 -7.81
C GLU A 365 -20.23 -1.45 -6.81
N ALA A 366 -19.85 -0.41 -6.08
CA ALA A 366 -20.77 0.29 -5.17
C ALA A 366 -21.92 0.94 -5.95
N LEU A 367 -21.65 1.63 -7.06
CA LEU A 367 -22.69 2.23 -7.89
C LEU A 367 -23.67 1.19 -8.42
N ARG A 368 -23.17 0.02 -8.87
CA ARG A 368 -24.02 -1.07 -9.37
C ARG A 368 -24.99 -1.55 -8.30
N VAL A 369 -24.53 -1.70 -7.07
CA VAL A 369 -25.38 -2.05 -5.93
C VAL A 369 -26.43 -0.98 -5.68
N VAL A 370 -26.03 0.28 -5.61
CA VAL A 370 -26.95 1.40 -5.34
C VAL A 370 -28.03 1.51 -6.42
N LEU A 371 -27.68 1.32 -7.69
CA LEU A 371 -28.64 1.29 -8.79
C LEU A 371 -29.60 0.10 -8.70
N SER A 372 -29.13 -1.05 -8.23
CA SER A 372 -29.97 -2.24 -8.03
C SER A 372 -30.97 -2.00 -6.89
N PHE A 373 -30.51 -1.47 -5.76
CA PHE A 373 -31.36 -1.12 -4.62
C PHE A 373 -32.39 -0.03 -4.96
N ALA A 374 -32.06 0.91 -5.85
CA ALA A 374 -33.02 1.91 -6.31
C ALA A 374 -34.25 1.31 -7.03
N GLN A 375 -34.12 0.11 -7.60
CA GLN A 375 -35.21 -0.60 -8.29
C GLN A 375 -36.02 -1.52 -7.35
N MET A 376 -35.58 -1.69 -6.10
CA MET A 376 -36.21 -2.57 -5.12
C MET A 376 -37.14 -1.80 -4.16
N PRO A 377 -38.08 -2.49 -3.48
CA PRO A 377 -38.96 -1.85 -2.49
C PRO A 377 -38.17 -1.24 -1.32
N PRO A 378 -38.39 0.03 -0.96
CA PRO A 378 -37.71 0.68 0.16
C PRO A 378 -37.91 -0.01 1.51
N GLU A 379 -39.02 -0.74 1.67
CA GLU A 379 -39.29 -1.54 2.87
C GLU A 379 -38.26 -2.65 3.06
N LEU A 380 -37.71 -3.17 1.96
CA LEU A 380 -36.75 -4.27 1.94
C LEU A 380 -35.30 -3.77 2.08
N VAL A 381 -34.91 -2.75 1.32
CA VAL A 381 -33.51 -2.31 1.20
C VAL A 381 -33.22 -0.93 1.81
N GLY A 382 -34.23 -0.23 2.30
CA GLY A 382 -34.09 1.13 2.84
C GLY A 382 -34.30 2.23 1.79
N GLU A 383 -34.21 3.48 2.24
CA GLU A 383 -34.41 4.65 1.40
C GLU A 383 -33.29 4.83 0.38
N ARG A 384 -33.65 5.30 -0.82
CA ARG A 384 -32.70 5.54 -1.91
C ARG A 384 -31.64 6.57 -1.52
N ILE A 385 -30.43 6.41 -2.06
CA ILE A 385 -29.39 7.45 -2.00
C ILE A 385 -29.81 8.63 -2.88
N GLU A 386 -29.55 9.85 -2.41
CA GLU A 386 -29.87 11.08 -3.14
C GLU A 386 -29.13 11.14 -4.48
N THR A 387 -29.89 11.35 -5.56
CA THR A 387 -29.39 11.32 -6.95
C THR A 387 -28.36 12.40 -7.27
N GLU A 388 -28.24 13.47 -6.48
CA GLU A 388 -27.34 14.60 -6.78
C GLU A 388 -25.85 14.18 -6.79
N LEU A 389 -25.46 13.25 -5.92
CA LEU A 389 -24.07 12.76 -5.85
C LEU A 389 -23.72 11.80 -6.98
N HIS A 390 -24.72 11.18 -7.61
CA HIS A 390 -24.53 10.20 -8.68
C HIS A 390 -24.08 10.86 -9.98
N TYR A 391 -24.40 12.14 -10.19
CA TYR A 391 -23.97 12.92 -11.37
C TYR A 391 -22.45 13.16 -11.43
N PHE A 392 -21.76 13.06 -10.30
CA PHE A 392 -20.30 13.22 -10.24
C PHE A 392 -19.56 11.94 -10.61
N VAL A 393 -20.22 10.78 -10.53
CA VAL A 393 -19.61 9.48 -10.83
C VAL A 393 -19.20 9.38 -12.31
N PRO A 394 -20.04 9.77 -13.30
CA PRO A 394 -19.60 9.88 -14.69
C PRO A 394 -18.35 10.74 -14.87
N ALA A 395 -18.16 11.83 -14.11
CA ALA A 395 -16.96 12.66 -14.21
C ALA A 395 -15.69 11.92 -13.75
N ILE A 396 -15.80 11.03 -12.77
CA ILE A 396 -14.71 10.12 -12.35
C ILE A 396 -14.34 9.17 -13.50
N PHE A 397 -15.35 8.57 -14.14
CA PHE A 397 -15.14 7.64 -15.26
C PHE A 397 -14.59 8.35 -16.52
N PHE A 398 -15.21 9.45 -16.97
CA PHE A 398 -14.77 10.20 -18.16
C PHE A 398 -13.35 10.77 -18.02
N HIS A 399 -12.98 11.26 -16.83
CA HIS A 399 -11.62 11.75 -16.59
C HIS A 399 -10.58 10.61 -16.63
N SER A 400 -10.98 9.39 -16.27
CA SER A 400 -10.13 8.20 -16.39
C SER A 400 -10.00 7.73 -17.84
N GLU A 401 -11.08 7.73 -18.61
CA GLU A 401 -11.11 7.30 -20.03
C GLU A 401 -10.31 8.22 -20.94
N PHE A 402 -10.41 9.54 -20.77
CA PHE A 402 -9.67 10.50 -21.59
C PHE A 402 -8.13 10.35 -21.45
N ASN A 403 -7.66 9.76 -20.34
CA ASN A 403 -6.26 9.43 -20.11
C ASN A 403 -5.87 8.05 -20.69
N ILE A 404 -6.81 7.09 -20.74
CA ILE A 404 -6.59 5.74 -21.26
C ILE A 404 -6.62 5.74 -22.80
N GLU A 405 -7.59 6.42 -23.42
CA GLU A 405 -7.68 6.54 -24.89
C GLU A 405 -6.44 7.21 -25.51
N LYS A 406 -5.81 8.13 -24.78
CA LYS A 406 -4.53 8.72 -25.19
C LYS A 406 -3.35 7.75 -25.18
N LYS A 407 -3.43 6.59 -24.51
CA LYS A 407 -2.29 5.71 -24.25
C LYS A 407 -2.36 4.30 -24.81
N ARG A 408 -3.54 3.72 -25.07
CA ARG A 408 -3.76 2.44 -25.78
C ARG A 408 -5.26 2.15 -25.79
N GLY A 409 -5.84 1.82 -26.93
CA GLY A 409 -7.28 1.50 -27.09
C GLY A 409 -7.71 0.21 -26.38
N VAL A 410 -7.65 0.20 -25.04
CA VAL A 410 -8.11 -0.88 -24.17
C VAL A 410 -9.17 -0.31 -23.25
N LEU A 411 -10.43 -0.64 -23.53
CA LEU A 411 -11.55 -0.41 -22.62
C LEU A 411 -11.42 -1.36 -21.42
N THR A 412 -11.21 -0.80 -20.22
CA THR A 412 -11.21 -1.55 -18.95
C THR A 412 -12.63 -1.96 -18.54
N LEU A 413 -12.75 -3.03 -17.72
CA LEU A 413 -14.02 -3.62 -17.29
C LEU A 413 -15.07 -2.62 -16.78
N GLY A 414 -14.65 -1.53 -16.11
CA GLY A 414 -15.53 -0.46 -15.63
C GLY A 414 -16.35 0.22 -16.74
N THR A 415 -15.77 0.39 -17.94
CA THR A 415 -16.51 0.96 -19.07
C THR A 415 -17.53 -0.01 -19.63
N ARG A 416 -17.25 -1.33 -19.63
CA ARG A 416 -18.25 -2.33 -20.05
C ARG A 416 -19.46 -2.36 -19.11
N ALA A 417 -19.24 -2.14 -17.81
CA ALA A 417 -20.33 -2.01 -16.85
C ALA A 417 -21.21 -0.77 -17.15
N ILE A 418 -20.61 0.39 -17.43
CA ILE A 418 -21.37 1.60 -17.76
C ILE A 418 -22.06 1.50 -19.12
N ILE A 419 -21.39 1.00 -20.17
CA ILE A 419 -22.03 0.80 -21.49
C ILE A 419 -23.20 -0.18 -21.36
N SER A 420 -23.04 -1.26 -20.61
CA SER A 420 -24.14 -2.20 -20.31
C SER A 420 -25.29 -1.55 -19.51
N LEU A 421 -24.98 -0.65 -18.57
CA LEU A 421 -25.97 0.02 -17.72
C LEU A 421 -26.71 1.14 -18.49
N VAL A 422 -26.02 1.86 -19.37
CA VAL A 422 -26.60 2.91 -20.24
C VAL A 422 -27.45 2.28 -21.35
N ASP A 423 -27.00 1.18 -21.97
CA ASP A 423 -27.80 0.50 -23.01
C ASP A 423 -29.02 -0.22 -22.43
N GLY A 424 -28.95 -0.73 -21.20
CA GLY A 424 -30.11 -1.32 -20.51
C GLY A 424 -31.25 -0.33 -20.21
N SER A 425 -30.92 0.96 -20.11
CA SER A 425 -31.88 2.05 -19.85
C SER A 425 -32.58 2.60 -21.10
N ARG A 426 -32.11 2.24 -22.31
CA ARG A 426 -32.69 2.67 -23.60
C ARG A 426 -33.52 1.55 -24.22
N THR A 427 -34.60 1.16 -23.56
CA THR A 427 -35.71 0.44 -24.19
C THR A 427 -36.89 1.38 -24.46
N GLU A 428 -36.63 2.52 -25.11
CA GLU A 428 -37.66 3.23 -25.87
C GLU A 428 -37.40 3.10 -27.38
N LYS A 429 -38.43 2.60 -28.06
CA LYS A 429 -38.48 2.32 -29.49
C LYS A 429 -38.18 3.57 -30.32
N HIS A 430 -36.97 3.69 -30.85
CA HIS A 430 -36.75 4.43 -32.10
C HIS A 430 -36.01 3.56 -33.12
N LYS A 431 -36.78 3.10 -34.12
CA LYS A 431 -36.28 2.54 -35.37
C LYS A 431 -35.44 3.61 -36.07
N ILE A 432 -34.14 3.42 -36.12
CA ILE A 432 -33.31 3.99 -37.18
C ILE A 432 -32.60 2.82 -37.84
N GLY A 433 -33.02 2.54 -39.08
CA GLY A 433 -32.47 1.46 -39.90
C GLY A 433 -31.01 1.73 -40.25
N GLY A 434 -30.19 0.68 -40.17
CA GLY A 434 -28.78 0.72 -40.56
C GLY A 434 -28.16 -0.66 -40.36
N THR A 435 -28.03 -1.39 -41.46
CA THR A 435 -27.39 -2.70 -41.59
C THR A 435 -25.98 -2.75 -40.99
N PHE A 436 -25.79 -3.52 -39.92
CA PHE A 436 -24.51 -4.20 -39.63
C PHE A 436 -24.80 -5.50 -38.86
N GLY A 437 -25.09 -6.56 -39.62
CA GLY A 437 -25.06 -7.91 -39.09
C GLY A 437 -23.62 -8.40 -38.97
N ARG A 438 -23.13 -8.61 -37.74
CA ARG A 438 -22.09 -9.62 -37.43
C ARG A 438 -22.31 -10.16 -36.02
N GLN A 439 -22.68 -11.43 -35.98
CA GLN A 439 -22.73 -12.27 -34.79
C GLN A 439 -21.27 -12.60 -34.41
N TRP A 440 -20.75 -12.01 -33.33
CA TRP A 440 -19.38 -12.31 -32.87
C TRP A 440 -19.42 -13.51 -31.93
N ARG A 441 -18.92 -14.63 -32.44
CA ARG A 441 -18.68 -15.88 -31.73
C ARG A 441 -17.48 -15.67 -30.79
N LEU A 442 -17.59 -16.07 -29.52
CA LEU A 442 -16.47 -16.09 -28.58
C LEU A 442 -15.36 -16.98 -29.14
N GLN A 443 -14.23 -16.38 -29.51
CA GLN A 443 -12.96 -17.09 -29.66
C GLN A 443 -11.98 -16.48 -28.65
N THR A 444 -11.71 -17.25 -27.60
CA THR A 444 -10.63 -16.98 -26.65
C THR A 444 -9.30 -17.37 -27.28
N THR A 445 -8.55 -16.40 -27.79
CA THR A 445 -7.15 -16.58 -28.20
C THR A 445 -6.29 -15.45 -27.62
N GLY A 446 -5.36 -15.80 -26.71
CA GLY A 446 -4.24 -14.95 -26.29
C GLY A 446 -4.29 -14.47 -24.83
N PRO A 447 -3.13 -14.36 -24.14
CA PRO A 447 -3.05 -14.41 -22.69
C PRO A 447 -3.53 -13.10 -22.05
N THR A 448 -4.60 -13.20 -21.27
CA THR A 448 -4.93 -12.21 -20.26
C THR A 448 -3.79 -12.15 -19.24
N TRP A 449 -3.14 -10.99 -19.16
CA TRP A 449 -2.19 -10.67 -18.09
C TRP A 449 -2.98 -10.49 -16.79
N CYS A 450 -3.42 -11.60 -16.20
CA CYS A 450 -3.67 -11.67 -14.77
C CYS A 450 -2.32 -11.45 -14.08
N TYR A 451 -2.26 -10.48 -13.18
CA TYR A 451 -1.21 -10.38 -12.16
C TYR A 451 -1.19 -11.71 -11.38
N LYS A 452 -0.35 -12.65 -11.81
CA LYS A 452 0.05 -13.81 -11.02
C LYS A 452 0.94 -13.27 -9.90
N GLY A 453 0.42 -13.23 -8.68
CA GLY A 453 1.24 -12.88 -7.52
C GLY A 453 0.49 -12.50 -6.24
N ILE A 454 -0.81 -12.25 -6.27
CA ILE A 454 -1.60 -12.01 -5.05
C ILE A 454 -2.96 -12.69 -5.23
N ALA A 455 -3.00 -14.00 -5.00
CA ALA A 455 -4.26 -14.70 -4.80
C ALA A 455 -4.60 -14.59 -3.30
N CYS A 456 -5.78 -14.05 -3.01
CA CYS A 456 -6.43 -14.24 -1.72
C CYS A 456 -6.95 -15.69 -1.71
N PRO A 457 -6.59 -16.55 -0.74
CA PRO A 457 -7.07 -17.92 -0.70
C PRO A 457 -8.50 -17.93 -0.15
N LEU A 458 -9.49 -17.66 -1.01
CA LEU A 458 -10.85 -18.09 -0.73
C LEU A 458 -11.01 -19.54 -1.17
N LEU A 459 -11.07 -20.39 -0.13
CA LEU A 459 -11.33 -21.82 -0.15
C LEU A 459 -12.63 -22.14 -0.92
N ILE A 460 -12.55 -22.31 -2.24
CA ILE A 460 -13.63 -22.98 -3.00
C ILE A 460 -13.34 -24.48 -2.91
N ARG A 461 -13.89 -25.13 -1.89
CA ARG A 461 -14.04 -26.60 -1.89
C ARG A 461 -14.94 -26.95 -3.07
N ARG A 462 -14.33 -27.62 -4.06
CA ARG A 462 -15.01 -28.22 -5.20
C ARG A 462 -15.96 -29.30 -4.68
N LEU A 463 -17.26 -29.01 -4.66
CA LEU A 463 -18.28 -30.04 -4.55
C LEU A 463 -18.40 -30.68 -5.93
N GLU A 464 -17.77 -31.83 -6.12
CA GLU A 464 -18.04 -32.70 -7.27
C GLU A 464 -19.37 -33.42 -7.00
N TYR A 465 -20.42 -32.99 -7.71
CA TYR A 465 -21.67 -33.73 -7.79
C TYR A 465 -21.52 -34.73 -8.94
N GLU A 466 -21.18 -35.97 -8.61
CA GLU A 466 -21.30 -37.09 -9.54
C GLU A 466 -22.79 -37.41 -9.73
N GLY A 467 -23.32 -37.10 -10.91
CA GLY A 467 -24.64 -37.56 -11.32
C GLY A 467 -24.59 -39.03 -11.76
N GLN A 468 -25.58 -39.82 -11.31
CA GLN A 468 -26.05 -41.00 -12.02
C GLN A 468 -27.20 -40.61 -12.96
#